data_AF-A0A7V9L3Y0-F1
#
_entry.id   AF-A0A7V9L3Y0-F1
#
_cell.length_a   1.000
_cell.length_b   1.000
_cell.length_c   1.000
_cell.angle_alpha   90.00
_cell.angle_beta   90.00
_cell.angle_gamma   90.00
#
_symmetry.space_group_name_H-M   'P 1'
#
loop_
_entity.id
_entity.type
_entity.pdbx_description
1 polymer ?
#
loop_
_entity_poly.entity_id
_entity_poly.type
_entity_poly.pdbx_seq_one_letter_code
_entity_poly.pdbx_strand_id
1 'polypeptide(L)'
;MAGRPSTDDSATTGEWRVDDWETDQKTRDDPDTPVEQRFLLQLRDNPEDLAMRMVFADWLEEHDQHEKAEVVRLLAEQPAEGTPAMRRLRLASTTLDREWMAIVSRAPIERCEAPTFRFRCPKSWEALTSTDDPTVRFCGACRSNVYFCSTLPEVREHAEALRCVAFSARLSRASAIEEYDHGDTEVLMGDIDPGFDEP
;
A
#
# COMPACT_ATOMS: atom_id res chain seq x y z
N MET A 1 51.21 1.39 14.15
CA MET A 1 50.88 1.32 12.71
C MET A 1 49.47 0.79 12.59
N ALA A 2 48.66 1.51 11.83
CA ALA A 2 47.22 1.35 11.70
C ALA A 2 46.81 0.04 10.98
N GLY A 3 45.60 -0.42 11.27
CA GLY A 3 44.87 -1.43 10.50
C GLY A 3 43.44 -1.55 11.01
N ARG A 4 42.48 -0.98 10.27
CA ARG A 4 41.06 -0.80 10.61
C ARG A 4 40.29 -2.13 10.76
N PRO A 5 39.17 -2.16 11.52
CA PRO A 5 38.20 -3.25 11.46
C PRO A 5 37.43 -3.22 10.12
N SER A 6 37.27 -4.39 9.50
CA SER A 6 36.48 -4.60 8.28
C SER A 6 35.01 -4.74 8.66
N THR A 7 34.19 -3.80 8.19
CA THR A 7 32.72 -3.90 8.16
C THR A 7 32.33 -4.74 6.95
N ASP A 8 31.82 -5.94 7.18
CA ASP A 8 31.08 -6.69 6.15
C ASP A 8 29.59 -6.39 6.34
N ASP A 9 29.19 -5.27 5.74
CA ASP A 9 27.81 -4.87 5.50
C ASP A 9 27.32 -5.66 4.28
N SER A 10 26.83 -6.87 4.51
CA SER A 10 26.09 -7.63 3.50
C SER A 10 24.65 -7.12 3.44
N ALA A 11 24.47 -5.91 2.90
CA ALA A 11 23.19 -5.44 2.41
C ALA A 11 22.85 -6.23 1.13
N THR A 12 21.99 -7.24 1.27
CA THR A 12 21.35 -7.95 0.15
C THR A 12 20.61 -6.94 -0.72
N THR A 13 21.26 -6.55 -1.81
CA THR A 13 20.64 -5.79 -2.89
C THR A 13 19.76 -6.79 -3.62
N GLY A 14 18.44 -6.64 -3.51
CA GLY A 14 17.46 -7.48 -4.18
C GLY A 14 17.61 -7.37 -5.70
N GLU A 15 18.36 -8.31 -6.27
CA GLU A 15 18.54 -8.50 -7.70
C GLU A 15 17.22 -9.06 -8.25
N TRP A 16 16.43 -8.21 -8.89
CA TRP A 16 15.18 -8.58 -9.57
C TRP A 16 15.51 -9.59 -10.69
N ARG A 17 15.12 -10.85 -10.53
CA ARG A 17 15.29 -11.87 -11.56
C ARG A 17 14.26 -11.69 -12.66
N VAL A 18 14.75 -11.57 -13.89
CA VAL A 18 13.97 -11.45 -15.13
C VAL A 18 13.24 -12.75 -15.55
N ASP A 19 13.30 -13.80 -14.73
CA ASP A 19 12.73 -15.12 -15.02
C ASP A 19 11.32 -15.34 -14.41
N ASP A 20 10.79 -14.41 -13.61
CA ASP A 20 9.58 -14.66 -12.81
C ASP A 20 8.25 -14.33 -13.50
N TRP A 21 8.30 -13.63 -14.64
CA TRP A 21 7.09 -13.27 -15.41
C TRP A 21 6.45 -14.46 -16.13
N GLU A 22 7.18 -15.54 -16.41
CA GLU A 22 6.66 -16.75 -17.05
C GLU A 22 5.77 -17.56 -16.08
N THR A 23 6.12 -17.60 -14.80
CA THR A 23 5.33 -18.27 -13.75
C THR A 23 3.97 -17.59 -13.56
N ASP A 24 3.98 -16.26 -13.60
CA ASP A 24 2.80 -15.40 -13.42
C ASP A 24 1.87 -15.41 -14.64
N GLN A 25 2.39 -15.68 -15.85
CA GLN A 25 1.57 -15.95 -17.04
C GLN A 25 0.95 -17.34 -17.00
N LYS A 26 1.69 -18.35 -16.55
CA LYS A 26 1.24 -19.74 -16.52
C LYS A 26 0.06 -19.97 -15.58
N THR A 27 0.01 -19.27 -14.45
CA THR A 27 -1.14 -19.32 -13.51
C THR A 27 -2.42 -18.71 -14.07
N ARG A 28 -2.32 -17.72 -14.98
CA ARG A 28 -3.49 -17.05 -15.58
C ARG A 28 -4.25 -17.93 -16.56
N ASP A 29 -3.51 -18.71 -17.36
CA ASP A 29 -4.05 -19.58 -18.40
C ASP A 29 -4.31 -21.01 -17.92
N ASP A 30 -3.96 -21.33 -16.67
CA ASP A 30 -4.23 -22.64 -16.08
C ASP A 30 -5.75 -22.84 -15.89
N PRO A 31 -6.37 -23.86 -16.52
CA PRO A 31 -7.80 -24.16 -16.38
C PRO A 31 -8.22 -24.50 -14.95
N ASP A 32 -7.28 -24.93 -14.09
CA ASP A 32 -7.54 -25.32 -12.70
C ASP A 32 -7.44 -24.15 -11.70
N THR A 33 -6.95 -22.98 -12.14
CA THR A 33 -6.96 -21.76 -11.30
C THR A 33 -8.40 -21.38 -10.91
N PRO A 34 -8.71 -21.23 -9.61
CA PRO A 34 -10.04 -20.84 -9.14
C PRO A 34 -10.53 -19.55 -9.81
N VAL A 35 -11.84 -19.47 -10.09
CA VAL A 35 -12.42 -18.32 -10.80
C VAL A 35 -12.20 -16.99 -10.06
N GLU A 36 -12.34 -16.98 -8.73
CA GLU A 36 -12.02 -15.80 -7.90
C GLU A 36 -10.56 -15.37 -8.10
N GLN A 37 -9.62 -16.32 -8.11
CA GLN A 37 -8.20 -16.03 -8.29
C GLN A 37 -7.93 -15.38 -9.65
N ARG A 38 -8.63 -15.80 -10.72
CA ARG A 38 -8.50 -15.16 -12.03
C ARG A 38 -8.98 -13.70 -12.01
N PHE A 39 -10.09 -13.41 -11.34
CA PHE A 39 -10.55 -12.03 -11.15
C PHE A 39 -9.53 -11.20 -10.38
N LEU A 40 -8.98 -11.75 -9.29
CA LEU A 40 -7.96 -11.06 -8.49
C LEU A 40 -6.69 -10.78 -9.30
N LEU A 41 -6.22 -11.72 -10.13
CA LEU A 41 -5.09 -11.50 -11.03
C LEU A 41 -5.40 -10.43 -12.08
N GLN A 42 -6.60 -10.44 -12.67
CA GLN A 42 -7.02 -9.43 -13.63
C GLN A 42 -7.11 -8.03 -13.02
N LEU A 43 -7.66 -7.92 -11.80
CA LEU A 43 -7.75 -6.66 -11.06
C LEU A 43 -6.38 -6.20 -10.55
N ARG A 44 -5.48 -7.12 -10.19
CA ARG A 44 -4.09 -6.77 -9.84
C ARG A 44 -3.39 -6.08 -11.01
N ASP A 45 -3.63 -6.57 -12.22
CA ASP A 45 -2.93 -6.15 -13.43
C ASP A 45 -3.61 -4.96 -14.15
N ASN A 46 -4.93 -4.82 -14.01
CA ASN A 46 -5.71 -3.71 -14.56
C ASN A 46 -6.60 -3.11 -13.46
N PRO A 47 -6.00 -2.51 -12.41
CA PRO A 47 -6.74 -2.12 -11.22
C PRO A 47 -7.69 -0.93 -11.46
N GLU A 48 -7.49 -0.13 -12.50
CA GLU A 48 -8.43 0.93 -12.90
C GLU A 48 -9.68 0.43 -13.65
N ASP A 49 -9.74 -0.85 -14.02
CA ASP A 49 -10.87 -1.41 -14.78
C ASP A 49 -12.13 -1.51 -13.92
N LEU A 50 -12.93 -0.44 -13.93
CA LEU A 50 -14.19 -0.37 -13.21
C LEU A 50 -15.22 -1.40 -13.72
N ALA A 51 -15.20 -1.72 -15.01
CA ALA A 51 -16.13 -2.71 -15.56
C ALA A 51 -15.81 -4.10 -15.01
N MET A 52 -14.53 -4.48 -14.99
CA MET A 52 -14.07 -5.73 -14.38
C MET A 52 -14.43 -5.81 -12.90
N ARG A 53 -14.29 -4.70 -12.15
CA ARG A 53 -14.69 -4.63 -10.74
C ARG A 53 -16.19 -4.91 -10.54
N MET A 54 -17.05 -4.39 -11.42
CA MET A 54 -18.48 -4.63 -11.33
C MET A 54 -18.82 -6.08 -11.67
N VAL A 55 -18.21 -6.65 -12.71
CA VAL A 55 -18.37 -8.07 -13.05
C VAL A 55 -17.92 -8.96 -11.89
N PHE A 56 -16.79 -8.64 -11.25
CA PHE A 56 -16.32 -9.39 -10.09
C PHE A 56 -17.28 -9.27 -8.89
N ALA A 57 -17.83 -8.08 -8.64
CA ALA A 57 -18.80 -7.88 -7.56
C ALA A 57 -20.10 -8.69 -7.79
N ASP A 58 -20.59 -8.73 -9.03
CA ASP A 58 -21.77 -9.52 -9.39
C ASP A 58 -21.48 -11.03 -9.23
N TRP A 59 -20.31 -11.49 -9.69
CA TRP A 59 -19.87 -12.86 -9.47
C TRP A 59 -19.78 -13.23 -7.99
N LEU A 60 -19.21 -12.36 -7.14
CA LEU A 60 -19.14 -12.57 -5.69
C LEU A 60 -20.54 -12.71 -5.07
N GLU A 61 -21.50 -11.88 -5.49
CA GLU A 61 -22.88 -11.93 -5.01
C GLU A 61 -23.62 -13.21 -5.44
N GLU A 62 -23.41 -13.68 -6.68
CA GLU A 62 -23.94 -14.96 -7.15
C GLU A 62 -23.38 -16.17 -6.40
N HIS A 63 -22.26 -16.01 -5.69
CA HIS A 63 -21.58 -17.05 -4.92
C HIS A 63 -21.70 -16.83 -3.41
N ASP A 64 -22.74 -16.13 -2.95
CA ASP A 64 -23.06 -15.83 -1.55
C ASP A 64 -21.97 -15.03 -0.80
N GLN A 65 -21.05 -14.38 -1.52
CA GLN A 65 -19.98 -13.54 -0.96
C GLN A 65 -20.39 -12.06 -0.88
N HIS A 66 -21.58 -11.79 -0.33
CA HIS A 66 -22.19 -10.45 -0.32
C HIS A 66 -21.32 -9.36 0.34
N GLU A 67 -20.61 -9.69 1.43
CA GLU A 67 -19.72 -8.73 2.12
C GLU A 67 -18.57 -8.27 1.22
N LYS A 68 -17.94 -9.19 0.48
CA LYS A 68 -16.90 -8.87 -0.49
C LYS A 68 -17.45 -8.07 -1.67
N ALA A 69 -18.62 -8.45 -2.19
CA ALA A 69 -19.29 -7.74 -3.28
C ALA A 69 -19.59 -6.27 -2.91
N GLU A 70 -20.12 -6.04 -1.70
CA GLU A 70 -20.35 -4.69 -1.17
C GLU A 70 -19.06 -3.88 -1.07
N VAL A 71 -17.98 -4.48 -0.56
CA VAL A 71 -16.67 -3.80 -0.47
C VAL A 71 -16.15 -3.39 -1.85
N VAL A 72 -16.20 -4.29 -2.84
CA VAL A 72 -15.74 -3.97 -4.21
C VAL A 72 -16.53 -2.79 -4.80
N ARG A 73 -17.86 -2.78 -4.63
CA ARG A 73 -18.72 -1.69 -5.12
C ARG A 73 -18.43 -0.37 -4.41
N LEU A 74 -18.34 -0.38 -3.09
CA LEU A 74 -18.01 0.82 -2.30
C LEU A 74 -16.63 1.37 -2.63
N LEU A 75 -15.64 0.52 -2.86
CA LEU A 75 -14.31 0.97 -3.29
C LEU A 75 -14.34 1.62 -4.68
N ALA A 76 -15.14 1.08 -5.61
CA ALA A 76 -15.32 1.68 -6.94
C ALA A 76 -15.96 3.08 -6.86
N GLU A 77 -16.91 3.29 -5.95
CA GLU A 77 -17.58 4.58 -5.70
C GLU A 77 -16.66 5.64 -5.07
N GLN A 78 -15.60 5.24 -4.37
CA GLN A 78 -14.68 6.12 -3.63
C GLN A 78 -15.41 7.11 -2.70
N PRO A 79 -16.17 6.61 -1.70
CA PRO A 79 -16.95 7.46 -0.81
C PRO A 79 -16.06 8.43 -0.04
N ALA A 80 -16.54 9.67 0.11
CA ALA A 80 -15.87 10.65 0.95
C ALA A 80 -15.88 10.23 2.43
N GLU A 81 -14.86 10.67 3.16
CA GLU A 81 -14.73 10.47 4.60
C GLU A 81 -15.96 10.97 5.37
N GLY A 82 -16.36 10.27 6.43
CA GLY A 82 -17.54 10.62 7.24
C GLY A 82 -18.92 10.28 6.64
N THR A 83 -19.01 9.87 5.38
CA THR A 83 -20.28 9.46 4.75
C THR A 83 -20.80 8.11 5.30
N PRO A 84 -22.12 7.83 5.21
CA PRO A 84 -22.65 6.50 5.54
C PRO A 84 -22.02 5.37 4.71
N ALA A 85 -21.70 5.64 3.45
CA ALA A 85 -21.02 4.69 2.57
C ALA A 85 -19.61 4.34 3.08
N MET A 86 -18.82 5.33 3.51
CA MET A 86 -17.51 5.07 4.12
C MET A 86 -17.61 4.27 5.42
N ARG A 87 -18.63 4.51 6.24
CA ARG A 87 -18.87 3.69 7.45
C ARG A 87 -19.20 2.24 7.12
N ARG A 88 -20.04 1.99 6.11
CA ARG A 88 -20.32 0.62 5.62
C ARG A 88 -19.07 -0.06 5.11
N LEU A 89 -18.27 0.64 4.30
CA LEU A 89 -17.02 0.12 3.77
C LEU A 89 -16.05 -0.31 4.89
N ARG A 90 -15.91 0.52 5.94
CA ARG A 90 -15.12 0.16 7.13
C ARG A 90 -15.61 -1.10 7.80
N LEU A 91 -16.91 -1.18 8.05
CA LEU A 91 -17.50 -2.33 8.75
C LEU A 91 -17.33 -3.62 7.93
N ALA A 92 -17.74 -3.60 6.67
CA ALA A 92 -17.68 -4.75 5.78
C ALA A 92 -16.24 -5.21 5.49
N SER A 93 -15.27 -4.30 5.54
CA SER A 93 -13.86 -4.67 5.31
C SER A 93 -13.19 -5.31 6.52
N THR A 94 -13.73 -5.24 7.74
CA THR A 94 -13.02 -5.65 8.98
C THR A 94 -12.58 -7.11 9.02
N THR A 95 -13.34 -8.02 8.43
CA THR A 95 -13.12 -9.48 8.46
C THR A 95 -12.36 -10.01 7.25
N LEU A 96 -12.16 -9.18 6.23
CA LEU A 96 -11.58 -9.64 4.96
C LEU A 96 -10.07 -9.91 5.10
N ASP A 97 -9.51 -10.65 4.16
CA ASP A 97 -8.08 -10.88 4.13
C ASP A 97 -7.30 -9.60 3.73
N ARG A 98 -6.06 -9.46 4.22
CA ARG A 98 -5.20 -8.28 3.98
C ARG A 98 -4.75 -8.21 2.52
N GLU A 99 -4.33 -9.34 1.95
CA GLU A 99 -3.87 -9.43 0.56
C GLU A 99 -5.03 -9.19 -0.40
N TRP A 100 -6.19 -9.78 -0.13
CA TRP A 100 -7.41 -9.53 -0.89
C TRP A 100 -7.76 -8.03 -0.90
N MET A 101 -7.73 -7.37 0.26
CA MET A 101 -7.96 -5.92 0.35
C MET A 101 -6.93 -5.12 -0.44
N ALA A 102 -5.66 -5.52 -0.44
CA ALA A 102 -4.62 -4.84 -1.19
C ALA A 102 -4.85 -4.93 -2.70
N ILE A 103 -5.39 -6.04 -3.21
CA ILE A 103 -5.71 -6.22 -4.62
C ILE A 103 -6.90 -5.35 -5.04
N VAL A 104 -7.98 -5.33 -4.25
CA VAL A 104 -9.18 -4.57 -4.61
C VAL A 104 -9.13 -3.09 -4.22
N SER A 105 -8.18 -2.70 -3.39
CA SER A 105 -8.05 -1.33 -2.88
C SER A 105 -7.78 -0.31 -3.98
N ARG A 106 -8.29 0.90 -3.76
CA ARG A 106 -8.05 2.10 -4.57
C ARG A 106 -7.46 3.23 -3.72
N ALA A 107 -6.83 2.87 -2.61
CA ALA A 107 -6.39 3.79 -1.59
C ALA A 107 -5.46 4.88 -2.15
N PRO A 108 -5.58 6.14 -1.69
CA PRO A 108 -4.57 7.15 -1.96
C PRO A 108 -3.23 6.79 -1.29
N ILE A 109 -2.14 7.28 -1.87
CA ILE A 109 -0.76 7.12 -1.39
C ILE A 109 -0.35 8.36 -0.61
N GLU A 110 0.20 8.15 0.59
CA GLU A 110 0.81 9.20 1.41
C GLU A 110 2.32 9.28 1.24
N ARG A 111 2.88 10.49 1.48
CA ARG A 111 4.32 10.83 1.43
C ARG A 111 5.04 10.56 0.10
N CYS A 112 4.33 10.59 -1.02
CA CYS A 112 4.99 10.58 -2.32
C CYS A 112 5.54 11.98 -2.65
N GLU A 113 6.55 12.43 -1.90
CA GLU A 113 7.26 13.70 -2.12
C GLU A 113 8.45 13.47 -3.06
N ALA A 114 8.22 13.52 -4.36
CA ALA A 114 9.32 13.56 -5.33
C ALA A 114 9.96 14.96 -5.30
N PRO A 115 11.25 15.13 -4.94
CA PRO A 115 11.78 16.48 -4.67
C PRO A 115 12.08 17.34 -5.90
N THR A 116 11.96 16.87 -7.16
CA THR A 116 12.58 17.64 -8.25
C THR A 116 12.09 17.41 -9.68
N PHE A 117 11.02 16.64 -9.94
CA PHE A 117 10.62 16.37 -11.33
C PHE A 117 9.12 16.49 -11.60
N ARG A 118 8.84 16.93 -12.83
CA ARG A 118 7.57 17.38 -13.44
C ARG A 118 6.43 16.34 -13.47
N PHE A 119 6.60 15.19 -12.81
CA PHE A 119 5.63 14.10 -12.78
C PHE A 119 5.12 13.92 -11.36
N ARG A 120 3.89 14.39 -11.12
CA ARG A 120 3.15 14.09 -9.89
C ARG A 120 2.94 12.58 -9.87
N CYS A 121 3.45 11.93 -8.82
CA CYS A 121 3.12 10.55 -8.45
C CYS A 121 1.62 10.30 -8.68
N PRO A 122 1.21 9.14 -9.22
CA PRO A 122 -0.17 8.93 -9.65
C PRO A 122 -1.21 8.93 -8.51
N LYS A 123 -0.75 9.12 -7.26
CA LYS A 123 -1.50 9.30 -6.01
C LYS A 123 -2.42 8.16 -5.60
N SER A 124 -2.80 7.23 -6.47
CA SER A 124 -3.60 6.05 -6.11
C SER A 124 -2.77 4.77 -6.16
N TRP A 125 -3.03 3.89 -5.19
CA TRP A 125 -2.43 2.57 -5.04
C TRP A 125 -2.55 1.70 -6.29
N GLU A 126 -3.71 1.78 -6.96
CA GLU A 126 -3.98 1.07 -8.21
C GLU A 126 -3.04 1.48 -9.35
N ALA A 127 -2.60 2.73 -9.41
CA ALA A 127 -1.75 3.19 -10.50
C ALA A 127 -0.26 2.83 -10.36
N LEU A 128 0.08 2.01 -9.36
CA LEU A 128 1.44 1.52 -9.12
C LEU A 128 1.68 0.15 -9.74
N THR A 129 2.91 -0.09 -10.18
CA THR A 129 3.33 -1.37 -10.72
C THR A 129 3.22 -2.46 -9.65
N SER A 130 2.45 -3.51 -9.93
CA SER A 130 2.31 -4.67 -9.07
C SER A 130 3.65 -5.39 -8.87
N THR A 131 3.84 -5.98 -7.70
CA THR A 131 4.97 -6.87 -7.38
C THR A 131 4.43 -8.26 -7.03
N ASP A 132 5.32 -9.19 -6.69
CA ASP A 132 4.94 -10.55 -6.28
C ASP A 132 4.22 -10.57 -4.91
N ASP A 133 4.46 -9.55 -4.07
CA ASP A 133 3.71 -9.32 -2.84
C ASP A 133 2.51 -8.42 -3.14
N PRO A 134 1.25 -8.89 -2.99
CA PRO A 134 0.06 -8.09 -3.29
C PRO A 134 -0.09 -6.85 -2.39
N THR A 135 0.63 -6.82 -1.26
CA THR A 135 0.65 -5.72 -0.29
C THR A 135 1.80 -4.74 -0.49
N VAL A 136 2.63 -4.97 -1.53
CA VAL A 136 3.73 -4.09 -1.93
C VAL A 136 3.60 -3.75 -3.42
N ARG A 137 3.67 -2.47 -3.75
CA ARG A 137 3.70 -2.01 -5.14
C ARG A 137 4.89 -1.09 -5.38
N PHE A 138 5.38 -1.07 -6.60
CA PHE A 138 6.49 -0.20 -6.99
C PHE A 138 6.00 1.06 -7.69
N CYS A 139 6.46 2.21 -7.21
CA CYS A 139 6.21 3.49 -7.87
C CYS A 139 7.37 3.86 -8.79
N GLY A 140 7.15 3.84 -10.11
CA GLY A 140 8.18 4.27 -11.08
C GLY A 140 8.57 5.74 -10.99
N ALA A 141 7.71 6.60 -10.40
CA ALA A 141 7.97 8.04 -10.28
C ALA A 141 8.94 8.37 -9.14
N CYS A 142 8.71 7.84 -7.93
CA CYS A 142 9.64 8.02 -6.81
C CYS A 142 10.72 6.93 -6.73
N ARG A 143 10.58 5.85 -7.52
CA ARG A 143 11.45 4.66 -7.56
C ARG A 143 11.59 3.96 -6.21
N SER A 144 10.49 3.90 -5.47
CA SER A 144 10.42 3.27 -4.15
C SER A 144 9.23 2.32 -4.07
N ASN A 145 9.34 1.35 -3.16
CA ASN A 145 8.22 0.51 -2.76
C ASN A 145 7.23 1.32 -1.94
N VAL A 146 5.94 1.07 -2.21
CA VAL A 146 4.79 1.58 -1.48
C VAL A 146 4.13 0.40 -0.79
N TYR A 147 3.82 0.55 0.49
CA TYR A 147 3.31 -0.53 1.34
C TYR A 147 1.84 -0.32 1.68
N PHE A 148 1.03 -1.37 1.60
CA PHE A 148 -0.37 -1.33 1.97
C PHE A 148 -0.54 -1.59 3.47
N CYS A 149 -0.96 -0.56 4.21
CA CYS A 149 -1.18 -0.64 5.65
C CYS A 149 -2.66 -0.87 5.96
N SER A 150 -2.94 -1.92 6.71
CA SER A 150 -4.27 -2.32 7.17
C SER A 150 -4.50 -2.06 8.67
N THR A 151 -3.43 -1.77 9.42
CA THR A 151 -3.44 -1.51 10.86
C THR A 151 -2.58 -0.28 11.21
N LEU A 152 -2.87 0.40 12.32
CA LEU A 152 -2.05 1.53 12.79
C LEU A 152 -0.60 1.12 13.16
N PRO A 153 -0.34 -0.06 13.76
CA PRO A 153 1.03 -0.53 13.97
C PRO A 153 1.86 -0.64 12.67
N GLU A 154 1.27 -1.15 11.58
CA GLU A 154 1.95 -1.18 10.26
C GLU A 154 2.23 0.25 9.76
N VAL A 155 1.28 1.18 9.95
CA VAL A 155 1.49 2.60 9.59
C VAL A 155 2.71 3.17 10.33
N ARG A 156 2.80 2.95 11.64
CA ARG A 156 3.93 3.41 12.46
C ARG A 156 5.26 2.80 12.01
N GLU A 157 5.29 1.48 11.80
CA GLU A 157 6.51 0.79 11.34
C GLU A 157 7.02 1.37 10.02
N HIS A 158 6.13 1.60 9.06
CA HIS A 158 6.50 2.19 7.78
C HIS A 158 6.84 3.68 7.87
N ALA A 159 6.24 4.42 8.81
CA ALA A 159 6.56 5.81 9.09
C ALA A 159 8.00 5.97 9.62
N GLU A 160 8.40 5.15 10.60
CA GLU A 160 9.75 5.13 11.18
C GLU A 160 10.83 4.85 10.11
N ALA A 161 10.52 3.97 9.17
CA ALA A 161 11.40 3.63 8.04
C ALA A 161 11.34 4.61 6.87
N LEU A 162 10.57 5.70 7.00
CA LEU A 162 10.33 6.72 5.98
C LEU A 162 9.81 6.17 4.63
N ARG A 163 8.97 5.13 4.66
CA ARG A 163 8.46 4.43 3.47
C ARG A 163 7.13 5.02 3.00
N CYS A 164 6.90 5.06 1.68
CA CYS A 164 5.60 5.43 1.11
C CYS A 164 4.54 4.39 1.50
N VAL A 165 3.33 4.84 1.81
CA VAL A 165 2.24 3.97 2.28
C VAL A 165 0.92 4.27 1.60
N ALA A 166 0.07 3.26 1.50
CA ALA A 166 -1.34 3.40 1.15
C ALA A 166 -2.20 2.84 2.29
N PHE A 167 -3.17 3.62 2.76
CA PHE A 167 -4.01 3.21 3.88
C PHE A 167 -5.24 2.44 3.42
N SER A 168 -5.43 1.25 3.97
CA SER A 168 -6.65 0.48 3.81
C SER A 168 -7.87 1.30 4.25
N ALA A 169 -8.99 1.11 3.56
CA ALA A 169 -10.26 1.73 3.94
C ALA A 169 -10.73 1.33 5.35
N ARG A 170 -10.17 0.27 5.94
CA ARG A 170 -10.34 -0.12 7.35
C ARG A 170 -9.91 0.97 8.32
N LEU A 171 -8.88 1.71 7.96
CA LEU A 171 -8.32 2.75 8.79
C LEU A 171 -9.13 4.04 8.62
N SER A 172 -9.27 4.77 9.72
CA SER A 172 -9.64 6.17 9.64
C SER A 172 -8.47 6.91 8.99
N ARG A 173 -8.72 7.69 7.93
CA ARG A 173 -7.65 8.43 7.26
C ARG A 173 -6.98 9.42 8.22
N ALA A 174 -7.76 10.07 9.07
CA ALA A 174 -7.24 11.00 10.08
C ALA A 174 -6.28 10.30 11.05
N SER A 175 -6.71 9.17 11.64
CA SER A 175 -5.88 8.41 12.58
C SER A 175 -4.64 7.82 11.93
N ALA A 176 -4.74 7.37 10.67
CA ALA A 176 -3.59 6.86 9.93
C ALA A 176 -2.59 7.99 9.59
N ILE A 177 -3.05 9.19 9.25
CA ILE A 177 -2.17 10.34 9.03
C ILE A 177 -1.51 10.76 10.35
N GLU A 178 -2.27 10.89 11.43
CA GLU A 178 -1.72 11.18 12.77
C GLU A 178 -0.62 10.18 13.13
N GLU A 179 -0.91 8.88 12.97
CA GLU A 179 0.05 7.81 13.25
C GLU A 179 1.31 7.88 12.39
N TYR A 180 1.14 8.25 11.12
CA TYR A 180 2.23 8.33 10.17
C TYR A 180 3.11 9.58 10.39
N ASP A 181 2.52 10.69 10.80
CA ASP A 181 3.19 11.98 11.00
C ASP A 181 3.74 12.15 12.44
N HIS A 182 3.49 11.19 13.35
CA HIS A 182 3.91 11.26 14.75
C HIS A 182 5.43 11.47 14.96
N GLY A 183 6.27 11.29 13.94
CA GLY A 183 7.71 11.56 13.99
C GLY A 183 8.14 13.04 13.84
N ASP A 184 7.22 13.97 13.54
CA ASP A 184 7.55 15.39 13.28
C ASP A 184 7.17 16.35 14.44
N THR A 185 6.75 15.80 15.58
CA THR A 185 6.42 16.60 16.78
C THR A 185 7.58 16.54 17.77
N GLU A 186 8.32 17.65 17.87
CA GLU A 186 9.42 17.95 18.82
C GLU A 186 10.82 17.34 18.56
N VAL A 187 11.52 17.84 17.54
CA VAL A 187 12.90 18.28 17.78
C VAL A 187 12.83 19.78 18.07
N LEU A 188 12.64 20.12 19.34
CA LEU A 188 12.79 21.48 19.84
C LEU A 188 14.25 21.90 19.61
N MET A 189 14.44 22.67 18.54
CA MET A 189 15.63 23.44 18.22
C MET A 189 15.92 24.40 19.39
N GLY A 190 16.71 23.99 20.38
CA GLY A 190 16.92 24.86 21.54
C GLY A 190 17.72 24.38 22.75
N ASP A 191 18.54 23.32 22.69
CA ASP A 191 19.57 23.11 23.72
C ASP A 191 20.90 23.70 23.23
N ILE A 192 20.98 25.03 23.22
CA ILE A 192 22.25 25.74 23.35
C ILE A 192 22.50 25.80 24.86
N ASP A 193 23.43 24.99 25.36
CA ASP A 193 23.97 25.10 26.71
C ASP A 193 24.71 26.44 26.83
N PRO A 194 24.20 27.46 27.56
CA PRO A 194 24.92 28.71 27.79
C PRO A 194 25.72 28.52 29.07
N GLY A 195 26.74 27.65 29.02
CA GLY A 195 27.29 27.07 30.24
C GLY A 195 28.79 26.82 30.25
N PHE A 196 29.60 27.52 29.45
CA PHE A 196 31.07 27.42 29.59
C PHE A 196 31.77 28.74 29.25
N ASP A 197 31.65 29.71 30.16
CA ASP A 197 32.71 30.69 30.39
C ASP A 197 33.28 30.37 31.80
N GLU A 198 34.43 29.68 31.81
CA GLU A 198 35.24 29.47 33.01
C GLU A 198 36.13 30.70 33.30
N PRO A 199 36.52 30.92 34.58
CA PRO A 199 37.16 32.16 35.06
C PRO A 199 38.63 32.36 34.66
#